data_AF-A0AA41YAD4-F1
#
_entry.id   AF-A0AA41YAD4-F1
#
_cell.length_a   1.000
_cell.length_b   1.000
_cell.length_c   1.000
_cell.angle_alpha   90.00
_cell.angle_beta   90.00
_cell.angle_gamma   90.00
#
_symmetry.space_group_name_H-M   'P 1'
#
loop_
_entity.id
_entity.type
_entity.pdbx_description
1 polymer ?
#
loop_
_entity_poly.entity_id
_entity_poly.type
_entity_poly.pdbx_seq_one_letter_code
_entity_poly.pdbx_strand_id
1 'polypeptide(L)'
;MNELGIAFEMMGVGMITVFVILALVVLLGNLIIRFVNKYIPEVVTQKVQPATVKSGGINPKKMAAIVSAVKTVTGGKGHVSKIEKL
;
A
#
# COMPACT_ATOMS: atom_id res chain seq x y z
N MET A 1 -34.57 -42.29 12.73
CA MET A 1 -33.93 -42.51 11.41
C MET A 1 -34.35 -41.40 10.48
N ASN A 2 -33.59 -40.30 10.46
CA ASN A 2 -33.62 -39.30 9.39
C ASN A 2 -32.15 -39.00 9.05
N GLU A 3 -31.41 -40.04 8.65
CA GLU A 3 -29.96 -39.97 8.33
C GLU A 3 -29.68 -38.91 7.25
N LEU A 4 -30.63 -38.72 6.33
CA LEU A 4 -30.58 -37.65 5.32
C LEU A 4 -30.63 -36.26 5.96
N GLY A 5 -31.47 -36.04 6.98
CA GLY A 5 -31.57 -34.74 7.66
C GLY A 5 -30.26 -34.36 8.36
N ILE A 6 -29.63 -35.34 9.02
CA ILE A 6 -28.32 -35.17 9.68
C ILE A 6 -27.23 -34.86 8.64
N ALA A 7 -27.23 -35.54 7.48
CA ALA A 7 -26.27 -35.28 6.42
C ALA A 7 -26.39 -33.86 5.83
N PHE A 8 -27.61 -33.37 5.60
CA PHE A 8 -27.84 -32.00 5.14
C PHE A 8 -27.42 -30.96 6.19
N GLU A 9 -27.66 -31.24 7.47
CA GLU A 9 -27.23 -30.37 8.57
C GLU A 9 -25.70 -30.28 8.64
N MET A 10 -24.99 -31.41 8.57
CA MET A 10 -23.53 -31.45 8.56
C MET A 10 -22.93 -30.73 7.35
N MET A 11 -23.54 -30.84 6.17
CA MET A 11 -23.14 -30.09 4.99
C MET A 11 -23.32 -28.58 5.19
N GLY A 12 -24.46 -28.16 5.76
CA GLY A 12 -24.74 -26.76 6.08
C GLY A 12 -23.73 -26.20 7.08
N VAL A 13 -23.45 -26.93 8.16
CA VAL A 13 -22.45 -26.55 9.16
C VAL A 13 -21.05 -26.42 8.53
N GLY A 14 -20.67 -27.36 7.65
CA GLY A 14 -19.39 -27.29 6.93
C GLY A 14 -19.26 -26.03 6.09
N MET A 15 -20.28 -25.68 5.30
CA MET A 15 -20.23 -24.47 4.47
C MET A 15 -20.26 -23.18 5.30
N ILE A 16 -21.09 -23.14 6.35
CA ILE A 16 -21.20 -21.97 7.22
C ILE A 16 -19.88 -21.72 7.95
N THR A 17 -19.28 -22.75 8.54
CA THR A 17 -18.00 -22.60 9.27
C THR A 17 -16.87 -22.13 8.38
N VAL A 18 -16.76 -22.69 7.17
CA VAL A 18 -15.77 -22.22 6.17
C VAL A 18 -16.01 -20.76 5.80
N PHE A 19 -17.26 -20.37 5.53
CA PHE A 19 -17.60 -18.99 5.20
C PHE A 19 -17.25 -18.02 6.34
N VAL A 20 -17.55 -18.38 7.58
CA VAL A 20 -17.23 -17.58 8.78
C VAL A 20 -15.73 -17.43 8.95
N ILE A 21 -14.95 -18.51 8.82
CA ILE A 21 -13.49 -18.45 8.95
C ILE A 21 -12.89 -17.56 7.87
N LEU A 22 -13.32 -17.71 6.61
CA LEU A 22 -12.84 -16.88 5.51
C LEU A 22 -13.16 -15.40 5.74
N ALA A 23 -14.38 -15.09 6.16
CA ALA A 23 -14.79 -13.72 6.48
C ALA A 23 -13.92 -13.12 7.60
N LEU A 24 -13.65 -13.87 8.67
CA LEU A 24 -12.77 -13.44 9.76
C LEU A 24 -11.34 -13.20 9.28
N VAL A 25 -10.77 -14.11 8.49
CA VAL A 25 -9.41 -13.98 7.95
C VAL A 25 -9.29 -12.73 7.07
N VAL A 26 -10.29 -12.46 6.22
CA VAL A 26 -10.31 -11.26 5.36
C VAL A 26 -10.39 -9.97 6.18
N LEU A 27 -11.25 -9.93 7.21
CA LEU A 27 -11.39 -8.77 8.08
C LEU A 27 -10.10 -8.49 8.87
N LEU A 28 -9.51 -9.53 9.46
CA LEU A 28 -8.24 -9.44 10.19
C LEU A 28 -7.09 -9.03 9.26
N GLY A 29 -7.01 -9.64 8.08
CA GLY A 29 -6.00 -9.31 7.07
C GLY A 29 -6.09 -7.84 6.65
N ASN A 30 -7.29 -7.35 6.34
CA ASN A 30 -7.51 -5.95 5.97
C ASN A 30 -7.17 -4.99 7.13
N LEU A 31 -7.52 -5.37 8.36
CA LEU A 31 -7.19 -4.58 9.54
C LEU A 31 -5.67 -4.48 9.75
N ILE A 32 -4.95 -5.59 9.62
CA ILE A 32 -3.49 -5.64 9.72
C ILE A 32 -2.85 -4.83 8.60
N ILE A 33 -3.29 -4.99 7.35
CA ILE A 33 -2.82 -4.21 6.20
C ILE A 33 -3.00 -2.71 6.47
N ARG A 34 -4.17 -2.30 6.97
CA ARG A 34 -4.46 -0.91 7.30
C ARG A 34 -3.58 -0.39 8.44
N PHE A 35 -3.32 -1.20 9.47
CA PHE A 35 -2.45 -0.81 10.57
C PHE A 35 -1.01 -0.66 10.12
N VAL A 36 -0.49 -1.64 9.38
CA VAL A 36 0.88 -1.58 8.84
C VAL A 36 1.01 -0.38 7.91
N ASN A 37 0.08 -0.17 6.98
CA ASN A 37 0.07 1.00 6.08
C ASN A 37 -0.09 2.34 6.80
N LYS A 38 -0.64 2.34 8.03
CA LYS A 38 -0.75 3.56 8.85
C LYS A 38 0.52 3.84 9.65
N TYR A 39 1.17 2.81 10.20
CA TYR A 39 2.37 2.95 11.04
C TYR A 39 3.66 3.06 10.23
N ILE A 40 3.73 2.31 9.15
CA ILE A 40 4.70 2.48 8.09
C ILE A 40 3.83 2.91 6.91
N PRO A 41 3.57 4.22 6.74
CA PRO A 41 3.12 4.68 5.44
C PRO A 41 4.17 4.15 4.49
N GLU A 42 3.83 3.07 3.77
CA GLU A 42 4.50 2.79 2.53
C GLU A 42 4.39 4.13 1.83
N VAL A 43 5.54 4.75 1.61
CA VAL A 43 5.66 5.74 0.57
C VAL A 43 5.14 4.99 -0.64
N VAL A 44 3.84 5.16 -0.87
CA VAL A 44 3.23 5.11 -2.17
C VAL A 44 3.89 6.30 -2.87
N THR A 45 5.20 6.22 -3.13
CA THR A 45 5.69 6.01 -4.49
C THR A 45 4.67 5.15 -5.18
N GLN A 46 3.57 5.82 -5.55
CA GLN A 46 2.67 5.43 -6.59
C GLN A 46 3.62 4.90 -7.65
N LYS A 47 3.53 3.58 -7.84
CA LYS A 47 3.77 2.92 -9.11
C LYS A 47 4.63 3.80 -10.00
N VAL A 48 5.93 3.55 -9.96
CA VAL A 48 6.85 3.72 -11.09
C VAL A 48 6.14 4.32 -12.31
N GLN A 49 6.02 5.65 -12.31
CA GLN A 49 5.94 6.42 -13.53
C GLN A 49 7.31 7.09 -13.60
N PRO A 50 8.25 6.54 -14.39
CA PRO A 50 9.42 7.30 -14.80
C PRO A 50 8.91 8.37 -15.76
N ALA A 51 8.37 9.45 -15.20
CA ALA A 51 7.92 10.58 -15.99
C ALA A 51 8.17 11.83 -15.18
N THR A 52 9.46 12.19 -15.15
CA THR A 52 9.91 13.56 -15.34
C THR A 52 9.25 14.56 -14.40
N VAL A 53 9.98 14.98 -13.36
CA VAL A 53 9.82 16.35 -12.84
C VAL A 53 9.89 17.24 -14.08
N LYS A 54 8.73 17.69 -14.58
CA LYS A 54 8.61 18.62 -15.69
C LYS A 54 9.11 19.96 -15.19
N SER A 55 10.41 20.06 -14.96
CA SER A 55 11.09 21.32 -14.77
C SER A 55 11.50 21.75 -16.17
N GLY A 56 10.68 22.63 -16.75
CA GLY A 56 10.97 23.25 -18.03
C GLY A 56 12.40 23.81 -18.02
N GLY A 57 13.27 23.22 -18.83
CA GLY A 57 14.59 23.76 -19.15
C GLY A 57 15.72 23.57 -18.12
N ILE A 58 15.55 22.83 -17.03
CA ILE A 58 16.65 22.63 -16.07
C ILE A 58 17.51 21.42 -16.46
N ASN A 59 18.80 21.66 -16.67
CA ASN A 59 19.78 20.62 -16.99
C ASN A 59 19.80 19.53 -15.89
N PRO A 60 19.78 18.24 -16.27
CA PRO A 60 19.72 17.12 -15.32
C PRO A 60 20.84 17.14 -14.25
N LYS A 61 22.02 17.69 -14.57
CA LYS A 61 23.11 17.84 -13.58
C LYS A 61 22.75 18.79 -12.44
N LYS A 62 22.01 19.87 -12.71
CA LYS A 62 21.57 20.83 -11.69
C LYS A 62 20.46 20.24 -10.81
N MET A 63 19.53 19.51 -11.42
CA MET A 63 18.47 18.81 -10.70
C MET A 63 19.05 17.79 -9.71
N ALA A 64 20.02 16.99 -10.14
CA ALA A 64 20.68 16.01 -9.27
C ALA A 64 21.42 16.66 -8.09
N ALA A 65 22.08 17.80 -8.31
CA ALA A 65 22.72 18.56 -7.25
C ALA A 65 21.71 19.11 -6.23
N ILE A 66 20.57 19.64 -6.69
CA ILE A 66 19.51 20.16 -5.82
C ILE A 66 18.91 19.03 -4.97
N VAL A 67 18.55 17.90 -5.60
CA VAL A 67 18.00 16.74 -4.88
C VAL A 67 19.00 16.21 -3.85
N SER A 68 20.28 16.16 -4.19
CA SER A 68 21.34 15.72 -3.26
C SER A 68 21.52 16.68 -2.09
N ALA A 69 21.52 18.00 -2.33
CA ALA A 69 21.60 19.00 -1.28
C ALA A 69 20.41 18.91 -0.32
N VAL A 70 19.19 18.79 -0.88
CA VAL A 70 17.95 18.64 -0.08
C VAL A 70 18.01 17.35 0.74
N LYS A 71 18.47 16.25 0.16
CA LYS A 71 18.64 14.98 0.88
C LYS A 71 19.63 15.12 2.03
N THR A 72 20.78 15.78 1.82
CA THR A 72 21.80 15.97 2.86
C THR A 72 21.30 16.87 3.99
N VAL A 73 20.64 17.99 3.67
CA VAL A 73 20.13 18.94 4.67
C VAL A 73 18.97 18.34 5.47
N THR A 74 18.12 17.52 4.84
CA THR A 74 16.96 16.90 5.49
C THR A 74 17.23 15.53 6.09
N GLY A 75 18.49 15.07 6.09
CA GLY A 75 18.87 13.74 6.58
C GLY A 75 18.15 12.59 5.85
N GLY A 76 17.79 12.80 4.57
CA GLY A 76 17.12 11.81 3.73
C GLY A 76 15.59 11.81 3.78
N LYS A 77 14.95 12.72 4.53
CA LYS A 77 13.48 12.75 4.66
C LYS A 77 12.78 13.69 3.66
N GLY A 78 13.50 14.68 3.13
CA GLY A 78 12.95 15.66 2.19
C GLY A 78 13.05 15.20 0.74
N HIS A 79 11.98 15.44 -0.02
CA HIS A 79 11.90 15.16 -1.46
C HIS A 79 11.55 16.44 -2.24
N VAL A 80 12.16 16.59 -3.42
CA VAL A 80 11.93 17.75 -4.30
C VAL A 80 10.69 17.50 -5.15
N SER A 81 9.60 18.24 -4.88
CA SER A 81 8.32 18.05 -5.57
C SER A 81 8.17 18.90 -6.84
N LYS A 82 8.76 20.11 -6.88
CA LYS A 82 8.66 21.04 -8.02
C LYS A 82 9.84 22.01 -7.99
N ILE A 83 10.36 22.37 -9.18
CA ILE A 83 11.43 23.37 -9.32
C ILE A 83 10.97 24.42 -10.32
N GLU A 84 10.79 25.66 -9.85
CA GLU A 84 10.48 26.83 -10.65
C GLU A 84 11.55 27.90 -10.41
N LYS A 85 11.89 28.62 -11.47
CA LYS A 85 12.82 29.75 -11.39
C LYS A 85 12.05 30.97 -10.87
N LEU A 86 12.61 31.66 -9.88
CA LEU A 86 12.13 32.96 -9.44
C LEU A 86 12.43 34.04 -10.48
#